data_AF-A0A2S8J192-F1
#
_entry.id   AF-A0A2S8J192-F1
#
_cell.length_a   1.000
_cell.length_b   1.000
_cell.length_c   1.000
_cell.angle_alpha   90.00
_cell.angle_beta   90.00
_cell.angle_gamma   90.00
#
_symmetry.space_group_name_H-M   'P 1'
#
loop_
_entity.id
_entity.type
_entity.pdbx_description
1 polymer ?
#
loop_
_entity_poly.entity_id
_entity_poly.type
_entity_poly.pdbx_seq_one_letter_code
_entity_poly.pdbx_strand_id
1 'polypeptide(L)'
;MATDYDAPRVTESDEPGTSLEQLTASRKDTQSPVVDVEDTDTAESFELPGADLSGEELTVRVIPKQADEFTCTSCFLVHHRSRLADAGQQLCRDCA
;
A
#
# COMPACT_ATOMS: atom_id res chain seq x y z
N MET A 1 -19.78 -4.59 12.54
CA MET A 1 -20.77 -4.05 11.59
C MET A 1 -19.97 -3.60 10.37
N ALA A 2 -20.15 -4.26 9.23
CA ALA A 2 -19.39 -3.95 8.03
C ALA A 2 -20.17 -2.92 7.21
N THR A 3 -19.65 -1.71 7.12
CA THR A 3 -20.18 -0.67 6.25
C THR A 3 -19.89 -1.10 4.81
N ASP A 4 -20.94 -1.38 4.05
CA ASP A 4 -20.85 -1.79 2.65
C ASP A 4 -20.61 -0.55 1.77
N TYR A 5 -19.43 -0.50 1.15
CA TYR A 5 -18.95 0.62 0.32
C TYR A 5 -19.15 0.35 -1.18
N ASP A 6 -20.02 -0.59 -1.57
CA ASP A 6 -20.28 -0.95 -2.97
C ASP A 6 -21.54 -0.26 -3.53
N ALA A 7 -21.82 0.96 -3.06
CA ALA A 7 -22.91 1.77 -3.58
C ALA A 7 -22.44 2.53 -4.85
N PRO A 8 -23.06 2.30 -6.02
CA PRO A 8 -22.68 2.99 -7.25
C PRO A 8 -22.92 4.50 -7.11
N ARG A 9 -21.87 5.31 -7.37
CA ARG A 9 -22.00 6.77 -7.41
C ARG A 9 -22.98 7.16 -8.51
N VAL A 10 -24.11 7.74 -8.12
CA VAL A 10 -24.99 8.46 -9.03
C VAL A 10 -24.17 9.59 -9.64
N THR A 11 -23.94 9.57 -10.94
CA THR A 11 -23.39 10.71 -11.66
C THR A 11 -24.53 11.69 -11.87
N GLU A 12 -24.57 12.73 -11.04
CA GLU A 12 -25.36 13.94 -11.25
C GLU A 12 -24.86 14.65 -12.51
N SER A 13 -25.20 14.12 -13.69
CA SER A 13 -25.31 14.96 -14.88
C SER A 13 -26.55 15.83 -14.71
N ASP A 14 -26.45 17.11 -15.11
CA ASP A 14 -27.49 18.17 -15.08
C ASP A 14 -27.72 18.82 -13.69
N GLU A 15 -27.44 20.10 -13.38
CA GLU A 15 -27.27 21.38 -14.11
C GLU A 15 -26.62 22.43 -13.14
N PRO A 16 -26.54 23.77 -13.42
CA PRO A 16 -25.91 24.52 -14.51
C PRO A 16 -24.83 25.52 -14.01
N GLY A 17 -23.77 25.77 -14.78
CA GLY A 17 -23.16 27.11 -14.85
C GLY A 17 -22.32 27.67 -13.69
N THR A 18 -21.51 26.89 -12.96
CA THR A 18 -20.43 27.48 -12.13
C THR A 18 -19.12 27.51 -12.94
N SER A 19 -19.00 28.58 -13.75
CA SER A 19 -17.82 28.85 -14.59
C SER A 19 -16.52 28.70 -13.78
N LEU A 20 -15.52 28.03 -14.37
CA LEU A 20 -14.18 27.79 -13.81
C LEU A 20 -13.53 29.04 -13.20
N GLU A 21 -13.95 30.23 -13.60
CA GLU A 21 -13.52 31.53 -13.07
C GLU A 21 -13.93 31.78 -11.60
N GLN A 22 -15.06 31.24 -11.13
CA GLN A 22 -15.43 31.36 -9.71
C GLN A 22 -14.58 30.45 -8.81
N LEU A 23 -14.18 29.29 -9.33
CA LEU A 23 -13.29 28.35 -8.64
C LEU A 23 -11.86 28.90 -8.53
N THR A 24 -11.39 29.63 -9.53
CA THR A 24 -10.06 30.29 -9.48
C THR A 24 -10.05 31.50 -8.56
N ALA A 25 -11.14 32.28 -8.50
CA ALA A 25 -11.30 33.37 -7.55
C ALA A 25 -11.31 32.88 -6.09
N SER A 26 -12.10 31.84 -5.76
CA SER A 26 -12.11 31.25 -4.42
C SER A 26 -10.76 30.61 -4.05
N ARG A 27 -10.04 29.98 -4.99
CA ARG A 27 -8.68 29.47 -4.73
C ARG A 27 -7.70 30.57 -4.36
N LYS A 28 -7.84 31.75 -4.96
CA LYS A 28 -6.93 32.88 -4.71
C LYS A 28 -7.18 33.53 -3.35
N ASP A 29 -8.41 33.47 -2.85
CA ASP A 29 -8.81 34.00 -1.53
C ASP A 29 -8.50 33.03 -0.37
N THR A 30 -8.46 31.72 -0.64
CA THR A 30 -8.16 30.69 0.37
C THR A 30 -6.66 30.34 0.46
N GLN A 31 -5.81 30.95 -0.36
CA GLN A 31 -4.36 30.86 -0.18
C GLN A 31 -3.92 31.84 0.90
N SER A 32 -4.00 31.40 2.16
CA SER A 32 -3.26 32.03 3.26
C SER A 32 -1.79 32.12 2.88
N PRO A 33 -1.21 33.32 2.72
CA PRO A 33 0.23 33.45 2.62
C PRO A 33 0.79 33.25 4.02
N VAL A 34 1.91 32.52 4.13
CA VAL A 34 2.56 32.04 5.37
C VAL A 34 2.14 30.62 5.74
N VAL A 35 2.57 29.67 4.90
CA VAL A 35 3.24 28.49 5.45
C VAL A 35 4.68 28.93 5.59
N ASP A 36 5.04 29.30 6.82
CA ASP A 36 6.38 29.71 7.20
C ASP A 36 7.35 28.55 6.94
N VAL A 37 8.37 28.81 6.12
CA VAL A 37 9.37 27.83 5.70
C VAL A 37 10.47 27.69 6.78
N GLU A 38 10.34 28.36 7.93
CA GLU A 38 11.26 28.28 9.06
C GLU A 38 10.89 27.19 10.09
N ASP A 39 9.98 26.26 9.75
CA ASP A 39 9.69 25.06 10.58
C ASP A 39 10.41 23.80 10.07
N THR A 40 11.62 23.94 9.50
CA THR A 40 12.48 22.78 9.21
C THR A 40 13.25 22.30 10.44
N ASP A 41 13.36 23.13 11.49
CA ASP A 41 14.08 22.81 12.74
C ASP A 41 13.15 22.15 13.79
N THR A 42 11.85 22.45 13.80
CA THR A 42 10.87 21.83 14.72
C THR A 42 10.47 20.40 14.29
N ALA A 43 10.70 20.04 13.04
CA ALA A 43 10.32 18.74 12.48
C ALA A 43 11.29 17.60 12.85
N GLU A 44 12.47 17.90 13.42
CA GLU A 44 13.48 16.87 13.70
C GLU A 44 13.23 16.11 15.03
N SER A 45 12.26 16.54 15.84
CA SER A 45 11.98 15.94 17.16
C SER A 45 10.55 15.41 17.33
N PHE A 46 9.73 15.39 16.26
CA PHE A 46 8.39 14.80 16.33
C PHE A 46 8.46 13.28 16.14
N GLU A 47 8.88 12.58 17.20
CA GLU A 47 8.88 11.12 17.25
C GLU A 47 7.44 10.60 17.26
N LEU A 48 7.01 10.02 16.15
CA LEU A 48 5.70 9.37 16.05
C LEU A 48 5.65 8.21 17.06
N PRO A 49 4.57 8.08 17.85
CA PRO A 49 4.43 6.93 18.76
C PRO A 49 4.46 5.64 17.94
N GLY A 50 5.48 4.80 18.17
CA GLY A 50 5.75 3.56 17.43
C GLY A 50 6.89 3.63 16.40
N ALA A 51 7.61 4.75 16.29
CA ALA A 51 8.78 4.87 15.40
C ALA A 51 10.06 4.23 16.00
N ASP A 52 10.16 4.13 17.33
CA ASP A 52 11.28 3.48 17.99
C ASP A 52 11.06 1.97 18.10
N LEU A 53 11.58 1.23 17.13
CA LEU A 53 11.63 -0.24 17.14
C LEU A 53 12.95 -0.77 17.73
N SER A 54 13.81 0.09 18.30
CA SER A 54 15.13 -0.31 18.80
C SER A 54 15.08 -1.22 20.02
N GLY A 55 13.95 -1.24 20.74
CA GLY A 55 13.69 -2.12 21.88
C GLY A 55 12.86 -3.37 21.57
N GLU A 56 12.41 -3.58 20.33
CA GLU A 56 11.52 -4.68 19.96
C GLU A 56 12.29 -5.82 19.27
N GLU A 57 12.46 -6.95 19.97
CA GLU A 57 13.03 -8.16 19.38
C GLU A 57 11.98 -8.88 18.51
N LEU A 58 12.08 -8.71 17.19
CA LEU A 58 11.32 -9.48 16.19
C LEU A 58 11.71 -10.96 16.26
N THR A 59 10.99 -11.74 17.06
CA THR A 59 11.13 -13.20 17.16
C THR A 59 10.47 -13.89 15.96
N VAL A 60 11.22 -13.99 14.85
CA VAL A 60 10.74 -14.69 13.66
C VAL A 60 10.99 -16.19 13.80
N ARG A 61 9.91 -16.98 13.83
CA ARG A 61 10.02 -18.44 13.81
C ARG A 61 10.34 -18.94 12.41
N VAL A 62 11.57 -19.41 12.20
CA VAL A 62 11.97 -20.07 10.95
C VAL A 62 11.40 -21.49 10.93
N ILE A 63 10.50 -21.78 9.98
CA ILE A 63 10.00 -23.13 9.75
C ILE A 63 10.88 -23.79 8.68
N PRO A 64 11.50 -24.95 8.97
CA PRO A 64 12.30 -25.68 7.98
C PRO A 64 11.40 -26.23 6.87
N LYS A 65 11.97 -26.36 5.67
CA LYS A 65 11.27 -26.88 4.49
C LYS A 65 10.62 -28.23 4.79
N GLN A 66 9.30 -28.35 4.61
CA GLN A 66 8.62 -29.64 4.78
C GLN A 66 9.01 -30.59 3.63
N ALA A 67 8.84 -31.91 3.85
CA ALA A 67 9.24 -32.94 2.89
C ALA A 67 8.47 -32.85 1.56
N ASP A 68 7.24 -32.35 1.65
CA ASP A 68 6.22 -32.23 0.64
C ASP A 68 6.15 -30.84 -0.02
N GLU A 69 7.10 -29.94 0.28
CA GLU A 69 7.18 -28.60 -0.32
C GLU A 69 8.38 -28.44 -1.28
N PHE A 70 8.27 -27.52 -2.23
CA PHE A 70 9.37 -27.05 -3.07
C PHE A 70 9.24 -25.55 -3.37
N THR A 71 10.36 -24.89 -3.67
CA THR A 71 10.39 -23.49 -4.10
C THR A 71 10.52 -23.45 -5.62
N CYS A 72 9.58 -22.78 -6.29
CA CYS A 72 9.64 -22.62 -7.75
C CYS A 72 10.80 -21.70 -8.14
N THR A 73 11.64 -22.09 -9.10
CA THR A 73 12.76 -21.26 -9.57
C THR A 73 12.33 -20.07 -10.42
N SER A 74 11.10 -20.06 -10.95
CA SER A 74 10.56 -18.98 -11.78
C SER A 74 9.79 -17.93 -10.97
N CYS A 75 8.82 -18.36 -10.14
CA CYS A 75 8.00 -17.45 -9.35
C CYS A 75 8.46 -17.28 -7.89
N PHE A 76 9.46 -18.06 -7.43
CA PHE A 76 10.01 -18.02 -6.07
C PHE A 76 9.01 -18.33 -4.93
N LEU A 77 7.80 -18.80 -5.27
CA LEU A 77 6.81 -19.22 -4.30
C LEU A 77 7.05 -20.67 -3.84
N VAL A 78 6.69 -20.92 -2.58
CA VAL A 78 6.67 -22.28 -2.01
C VAL A 78 5.35 -22.95 -2.37
N HIS A 79 5.45 -24.16 -2.92
CA HIS A 79 4.31 -24.97 -3.30
C HIS A 79 4.46 -26.40 -2.82
N HIS A 80 3.32 -27.08 -2.64
CA HIS A 80 3.30 -28.52 -2.40
C HIS A 80 3.76 -29.28 -3.65
N ARG A 81 4.45 -30.42 -3.49
CA ARG A 81 4.98 -31.26 -4.58
C ARG A 81 3.94 -31.72 -5.60
N SER A 82 2.65 -31.68 -5.26
CA SER A 82 1.55 -31.92 -6.20
C SER A 82 1.49 -30.89 -7.34
N ARG A 83 2.06 -29.69 -7.15
CA ARG A 83 2.17 -28.63 -8.16
C ARG A 83 3.51 -28.65 -8.91
N LEU A 84 4.38 -29.62 -8.67
CA LEU A 84 5.65 -29.76 -9.38
C LEU A 84 5.37 -30.21 -10.83
N ALA A 85 5.85 -29.42 -11.79
CA ALA A 85 5.76 -29.73 -13.22
C ALA A 85 7.08 -30.32 -13.74
N ASP A 86 8.20 -29.70 -13.38
CA ASP A 86 9.54 -30.23 -13.66
C ASP A 86 10.36 -30.36 -12.37
N ALA A 87 10.82 -31.57 -12.09
CA ALA A 87 11.68 -31.86 -10.95
C ALA A 87 13.14 -31.46 -11.18
N GLY A 88 13.60 -31.38 -12.43
CA GLY A 88 14.96 -30.95 -12.77
C GLY A 88 15.16 -29.46 -12.50
N GLN A 89 14.24 -28.63 -12.97
CA GLN A 89 14.29 -27.17 -12.79
C GLN A 89 13.52 -26.66 -11.57
N GLN A 90 12.84 -27.54 -10.80
CA GLN A 90 11.98 -27.16 -9.67
C GLN A 90 10.94 -26.11 -10.10
N LEU A 91 10.17 -26.43 -11.13
CA LEU A 91 9.21 -25.51 -11.74
C LEU A 91 7.78 -25.90 -11.35
N CYS A 92 6.94 -24.94 -10.99
CA CYS A 92 5.52 -25.19 -10.72
C CYS A 92 4.72 -25.25 -12.03
N ARG A 93 3.54 -25.89 -11.97
CA ARG A 93 2.61 -26.02 -13.11
C ARG A 93 2.19 -24.71 -13.76
N ASP A 94 2.20 -23.62 -13.00
CA ASP A 94 1.83 -22.29 -13.50
C ASP A 94 2.99 -21.59 -14.22
N CYS A 95 4.22 -22.07 -14.04
CA CYS A 95 5.44 -21.50 -14.64
C CYS A 95 6.06 -22.38 -15.73
N ALA A 96 5.59 -23.61 -15.89
CA ALA A 96 6.06 -24.58 -16.88
C ALA A 96 5.38 -24.44 -18.24
#